data_AF-A0A843KX02-F1
#
_entry.id   AF-A0A843KX02-F1
#
_cell.length_a   1.000
_cell.length_b   1.000
_cell.length_c   1.000
_cell.angle_alpha   90.00
_cell.angle_beta   90.00
_cell.angle_gamma   90.00
#
_symmetry.space_group_name_H-M   'P 1'
#
loop_
_entity.id
_entity.type
_entity.pdbx_description
1 polymer ?
#
loop_
_entity_poly.entity_id
_entity_poly.type
_entity_poly.pdbx_seq_one_letter_code
_entity_poly.pdbx_strand_id
1 'polypeptide(L)'
;MRTGTSFARDWQLLKIARSLRGHEVAGPLVRRLLADASSDLVDRIAAIAGKLGEEDGTMLLARNEARFDPPTLMEGLLLMWGIPCDTREAADGSMVITVGGDGAALQETFADARVAAPYLAGYARALQTDAVLVDDAGRITFRFPPRGR
;
A
#
# COMPACT_ATOMS: atom_id res chain seq x y z
N MET A 1 25.71 -32.25 25.20
CA MET A 1 24.60 -31.34 25.56
C MET A 1 25.20 -30.14 26.28
N ARG A 2 25.04 -28.91 25.77
CA ARG A 2 25.46 -27.71 26.52
C ARG A 2 24.48 -27.52 27.69
N THR A 3 24.94 -27.84 28.90
CA THR A 3 24.28 -27.51 30.16
C THR A 3 24.37 -26.00 30.36
N GLY A 4 23.27 -25.26 30.16
CA GLY A 4 23.28 -23.81 30.37
C GLY A 4 22.11 -22.99 29.85
N THR A 5 21.13 -23.56 29.14
CA THR A 5 19.91 -22.84 28.75
C THR A 5 18.72 -23.37 29.54
N SER A 6 18.11 -22.48 30.34
CA SER A 6 16.87 -22.78 31.04
C SER A 6 15.72 -22.77 30.04
N PHE A 7 14.97 -23.88 29.93
CA PHE A 7 13.77 -23.96 29.10
C PHE A 7 12.80 -22.79 29.36
N ALA A 8 12.68 -22.35 30.62
CA ALA A 8 11.87 -21.21 31.00
C ALA A 8 12.38 -19.89 30.39
N ARG A 9 13.71 -19.71 30.33
CA ARG A 9 14.34 -18.56 29.67
C ARG A 9 14.07 -18.58 28.17
N ASP A 10 14.29 -19.71 27.51
CA ASP A 10 14.11 -19.82 26.05
C ASP A 10 12.65 -19.62 25.65
N TRP A 11 11.72 -20.14 26.45
CA TRP A 11 10.28 -19.90 26.26
C TRP A 11 9.88 -18.43 26.46
N GLN A 12 10.46 -17.74 27.44
CA GLN A 12 10.25 -16.30 27.62
C GLN A 12 10.84 -15.49 26.47
N LEU A 13 12.03 -15.84 25.98
CA LEU A 13 12.63 -15.18 24.82
C LEU A 13 11.79 -15.39 23.55
N LEU A 14 11.21 -16.56 23.35
CA LEU A 14 10.30 -16.82 22.23
C LEU A 14 9.02 -15.99 22.32
N LYS A 15 8.46 -15.85 23.53
CA LYS A 15 7.29 -14.99 23.77
C LYS A 15 7.61 -13.52 23.52
N ILE A 16 8.76 -13.05 24.02
CA ILE A 16 9.25 -11.69 23.79
C ILE A 16 9.49 -11.46 22.29
N ALA A 17 10.14 -12.38 21.59
CA ALA A 17 10.35 -12.28 20.15
C ALA A 17 9.02 -12.24 19.37
N ARG A 18 8.00 -13.00 19.82
CA ARG A 18 6.65 -12.93 19.24
C ARG A 18 5.91 -11.64 19.56
N SER A 19 6.07 -11.07 20.75
CA SER A 19 5.50 -9.76 21.10
C SER A 19 6.24 -8.59 20.46
N LEU A 20 7.53 -8.78 20.17
CA LEU A 20 8.38 -7.88 19.38
C LEU A 20 8.20 -8.10 17.88
N ARG A 21 7.16 -8.83 17.43
CA ARG A 21 6.81 -8.92 16.01
C ARG A 21 6.72 -7.49 15.46
N GLY A 22 7.65 -7.19 14.55
CA GLY A 22 7.77 -5.90 13.90
C GLY A 22 8.33 -4.81 14.82
N HIS A 23 9.61 -4.91 15.23
CA HIS A 23 10.33 -3.70 15.62
C HIS A 23 10.51 -2.81 14.38
N GLU A 24 9.43 -2.13 14.02
CA GLU A 24 9.32 -1.30 12.84
C GLU A 24 9.56 0.15 13.25
N VAL A 25 10.78 0.63 13.00
CA VAL A 25 11.15 2.02 13.28
C VAL A 25 10.76 2.94 12.14
N ALA A 26 10.63 2.40 10.93
CA ALA A 26 10.41 3.16 9.71
C ALA A 26 9.11 3.97 9.78
N GLY A 27 7.96 3.35 10.09
CA GLY A 27 6.68 4.04 10.19
C GLY A 27 6.69 5.23 11.15
N PRO A 28 7.03 5.04 12.45
CA PRO A 28 7.14 6.14 13.40
C PRO A 28 8.17 7.22 13.02
N LEU A 29 9.28 6.83 12.39
CA LEU A 29 10.30 7.79 11.92
C LEU A 29 9.75 8.66 10.78
N VAL A 30 9.14 8.05 9.77
CA VAL A 30 8.55 8.76 8.62
C VAL A 30 7.46 9.72 9.09
N ARG A 31 6.56 9.28 9.97
CA ARG A 31 5.52 10.16 10.54
C ARG A 31 6.10 11.39 11.24
N ARG A 32 7.15 11.21 12.05
CA ARG A 32 7.81 12.31 12.75
C ARG A 32 8.54 13.24 11.79
N LEU A 33 9.25 12.70 10.81
CA LEU A 33 9.91 13.50 9.77
C LEU A 33 8.90 14.35 9.00
N LEU A 34 7.74 13.78 8.66
CA LEU A 34 6.71 14.47 7.91
C LEU A 34 5.87 15.44 8.75
N ALA A 35 5.80 15.28 10.08
CA ALA A 35 5.04 16.18 10.95
C ALA A 35 5.57 17.61 10.91
N ASP A 36 6.90 17.78 10.86
CA ASP A 36 7.59 19.07 10.86
C ASP A 36 8.23 19.42 9.51
N ALA A 37 7.94 18.63 8.45
CA ALA A 37 8.52 18.82 7.14
C ALA A 37 8.01 20.11 6.46
N SER A 38 8.89 20.76 5.69
CA SER A 38 8.47 21.79 4.73
C SER A 38 7.60 21.18 3.63
N SER A 39 6.74 22.00 3.01
CA SER A 39 5.93 21.56 1.87
C SER A 39 6.80 21.01 0.72
N ASP A 40 7.94 21.64 0.42
CA ASP A 40 8.87 21.16 -0.61
C ASP A 40 9.38 19.73 -0.32
N LEU A 41 9.66 19.40 0.95
CA LEU A 41 10.08 18.06 1.32
C LEU A 41 8.94 17.04 1.18
N VAL A 42 7.73 17.42 1.58
CA VAL A 42 6.52 16.58 1.40
C VAL A 42 6.29 16.30 -0.08
N ASP A 43 6.39 17.32 -0.94
CA ASP A 43 6.22 17.18 -2.39
C ASP A 43 7.26 16.25 -3.01
N ARG A 44 8.54 16.38 -2.60
CA ARG A 44 9.60 15.47 -3.03
C ARG A 44 9.36 14.03 -2.59
N ILE A 45 8.92 13.82 -1.35
CA ILE A 45 8.60 12.49 -0.82
C ILE A 45 7.42 11.90 -1.59
N ALA A 46 6.38 12.68 -1.88
CA ALA A 46 5.26 12.24 -2.70
C ALA A 46 5.70 11.84 -4.12
N ALA A 47 6.59 12.61 -4.75
CA ALA A 47 7.15 12.29 -6.06
C ALA A 47 7.96 10.98 -6.04
N ILE A 48 8.79 10.77 -5.01
CA ILE A 48 9.55 9.53 -4.83
C ILE A 48 8.60 8.35 -4.61
N ALA A 49 7.62 8.50 -3.73
CA ALA A 49 6.63 7.47 -3.45
C ALA A 49 5.86 7.06 -4.72
N GLY A 50 5.43 8.04 -5.53
CA GLY A 50 4.80 7.79 -6.82
C GLY A 50 5.70 6.99 -7.77
N LYS A 51 6.97 7.36 -7.89
CA LYS A 51 7.92 6.63 -8.72
C LYS A 51 8.13 5.19 -8.26
N LEU A 52 8.27 4.97 -6.94
CA LEU A 52 8.38 3.62 -6.38
C LEU A 52 7.13 2.78 -6.68
N GLY A 53 5.95 3.39 -6.56
CA GLY A 53 4.69 2.75 -6.95
C GLY A 53 4.68 2.35 -8.42
N GLU A 54 5.13 3.22 -9.33
CA GLU A 54 5.23 2.91 -10.75
C GLU A 54 6.20 1.75 -11.04
N GLU A 55 7.36 1.74 -10.37
CA GLU A 55 8.36 0.67 -10.48
C GLU A 55 7.79 -0.67 -10.02
N ASP A 56 7.16 -0.72 -8.84
CA ASP A 56 6.58 -1.94 -8.29
C ASP A 56 5.38 -2.44 -9.12
N GLY A 57 4.52 -1.53 -9.59
CA GLY A 57 3.41 -1.89 -10.48
C GLY A 57 3.88 -2.45 -11.82
N THR A 58 4.98 -1.92 -12.36
CA THR A 58 5.63 -2.47 -13.57
C THR A 58 6.15 -3.87 -13.32
N MET A 59 6.76 -4.13 -12.15
CA MET A 59 7.20 -5.47 -11.77
C MET A 59 6.03 -6.45 -11.61
N LEU A 60 4.89 -6.01 -11.06
CA LEU A 60 3.70 -6.86 -10.96
C LEU A 60 3.16 -7.22 -12.34
N LEU A 61 3.04 -6.25 -13.25
CA LEU A 61 2.62 -6.52 -14.63
C LEU A 61 3.53 -7.51 -15.33
N ALA A 62 4.85 -7.38 -15.19
CA ALA A 62 5.81 -8.29 -15.79
C ALA A 62 5.66 -9.73 -15.29
N ARG A 63 5.11 -9.92 -14.09
CA ARG A 63 4.86 -11.22 -13.45
C ARG A 63 3.43 -11.72 -13.63
N ASN A 64 2.56 -10.97 -14.30
CA ASN A 64 1.15 -11.33 -14.52
C ASN A 64 0.99 -12.36 -15.65
N GLU A 65 1.43 -13.59 -15.42
CA GLU A 65 1.36 -14.70 -16.38
C GLU A 65 -0.09 -15.03 -16.80
N ALA A 66 -1.03 -14.89 -15.86
CA ALA A 66 -2.45 -15.17 -16.06
C ALA A 66 -3.20 -14.08 -16.83
N ARG A 67 -2.53 -12.97 -17.19
CA ARG A 67 -3.09 -11.83 -17.95
C ARG A 67 -4.37 -11.25 -17.33
N PHE A 68 -4.43 -11.20 -16.00
CA PHE A 68 -5.48 -10.47 -15.30
C PHE A 68 -5.53 -9.01 -15.77
N ASP A 69 -6.74 -8.45 -15.80
CA ASP A 69 -6.93 -7.02 -16.05
C ASP A 69 -6.40 -6.17 -14.86
N PRO A 70 -6.01 -4.90 -15.11
CA PRO A 70 -5.47 -3.99 -14.10
C PRO A 70 -6.36 -3.78 -12.88
N PRO A 71 -7.69 -3.58 -13.03
CA PRO A 71 -8.58 -3.55 -11.87
C PRO A 71 -8.45 -4.80 -10.99
N THR A 72 -8.52 -5.99 -11.60
CA THR A 72 -8.39 -7.27 -10.87
C THR A 72 -7.02 -7.40 -10.18
N LEU A 73 -5.93 -6.99 -10.84
CA LEU A 73 -4.59 -6.99 -10.23
C LEU A 73 -4.51 -6.05 -9.03
N MET A 74 -5.09 -4.86 -9.16
CA MET A 74 -5.08 -3.85 -8.10
C MET A 74 -5.89 -4.31 -6.89
N GLU A 75 -7.09 -4.85 -7.12
CA GLU A 75 -7.92 -5.43 -6.07
C GLU A 75 -7.19 -6.57 -5.34
N GLY A 76 -6.60 -7.51 -6.08
CA GLY A 76 -5.83 -8.61 -5.50
C GLY A 76 -4.65 -8.15 -4.65
N LEU A 77 -3.93 -7.11 -5.10
CA LEU A 77 -2.83 -6.50 -4.35
C LEU A 77 -3.31 -5.88 -3.03
N LEU A 78 -4.38 -5.09 -3.07
CA LEU A 78 -4.95 -4.44 -1.90
C LEU A 78 -5.40 -5.48 -0.86
N LEU A 79 -6.09 -6.53 -1.30
CA LEU A 79 -6.52 -7.64 -0.44
C LEU A 79 -5.32 -8.38 0.17
N MET A 80 -4.25 -8.63 -0.59
CA MET A 80 -3.03 -9.26 -0.09
C MET A 80 -2.35 -8.42 1.00
N TRP A 81 -2.40 -7.09 0.89
CA TRP A 81 -1.90 -6.17 1.90
C TRP A 81 -2.86 -5.97 3.09
N GLY A 82 -4.00 -6.65 3.08
CA GLY A 82 -5.01 -6.53 4.13
C GLY A 82 -5.82 -5.24 4.06
N ILE A 83 -5.81 -4.54 2.93
CA ILE A 83 -6.55 -3.30 2.70
C ILE A 83 -7.94 -3.66 2.13
N PRO A 84 -9.03 -3.47 2.89
CA PRO A 84 -10.38 -3.71 2.38
C PRO A 84 -10.74 -2.73 1.26
N CYS A 85 -11.37 -3.23 0.21
CA CYS A 85 -11.84 -2.41 -0.90
C CYS A 85 -13.18 -2.90 -1.44
N ASP A 86 -13.90 -1.99 -2.10
CA ASP A 86 -15.14 -2.24 -2.83
C ASP A 86 -14.93 -1.95 -4.32
N THR A 87 -15.21 -2.93 -5.17
CA THR A 87 -14.99 -2.83 -6.62
C THR A 87 -16.34 -2.84 -7.34
N ARG A 88 -16.55 -1.87 -8.24
CA ARG A 88 -17.77 -1.76 -9.03
C ARG A 88 -17.51 -1.26 -10.44
N GLU A 89 -18.29 -1.75 -11.39
CA GLU A 89 -18.34 -1.20 -12.73
C GLU A 89 -19.23 0.08 -12.74
N ALA A 90 -18.71 1.16 -13.30
CA ALA A 90 -19.45 2.40 -13.50
C ALA A 90 -20.25 2.36 -14.81
N ALA A 91 -21.23 3.26 -14.95
CA ALA A 91 -22.13 3.28 -16.11
C ALA A 91 -21.41 3.50 -17.47
N ASP A 92 -20.20 4.06 -17.44
CA ASP A 92 -19.36 4.27 -18.62
C ASP A 92 -18.38 3.11 -18.89
N GLY A 93 -18.52 1.98 -18.18
CA GLY A 93 -17.64 0.81 -18.30
C GLY A 93 -16.29 0.96 -17.59
N SER A 94 -16.07 2.04 -16.85
CA SER A 94 -14.88 2.19 -16.00
C SER A 94 -15.01 1.29 -14.77
N MET A 95 -13.94 0.61 -14.37
CA MET A 95 -13.87 -0.08 -13.08
C MET A 95 -13.45 0.90 -11.99
N VAL A 96 -14.23 0.96 -10.92
CA VAL A 96 -14.00 1.84 -9.77
C VAL A 96 -13.70 0.99 -8.54
N ILE A 97 -12.53 1.18 -7.95
CA ILE A 97 -12.12 0.52 -6.71
C ILE A 97 -12.09 1.58 -5.62
N THR A 98 -12.91 1.42 -4.59
CA THR A 98 -12.94 2.32 -3.44
C THR A 98 -12.22 1.66 -2.27
N VAL A 99 -11.24 2.35 -1.72
CA VAL A 99 -10.52 1.98 -0.51
C VAL A 99 -10.92 2.94 0.61
N GLY A 100 -11.34 2.38 1.74
CA GLY A 100 -11.57 3.12 2.97
C GLY A 100 -13.03 3.49 3.28
N GLY A 101 -13.14 4.21 4.41
CA GLY A 101 -14.34 4.49 5.19
C GLY A 101 -13.97 4.86 6.64
N ASP A 102 -12.84 4.34 7.15
CA ASP A 102 -12.27 4.67 8.47
C ASP A 102 -10.76 5.04 8.46
N GLY A 103 -10.06 4.89 7.34
CA GLY A 103 -8.63 5.22 7.19
C GLY A 103 -7.66 4.31 7.96
N ALA A 104 -8.15 3.37 8.78
CA ALA A 104 -7.34 2.58 9.70
C ALA A 104 -6.48 1.55 8.94
N ALA A 105 -7.07 0.82 8.00
CA ALA A 105 -6.35 -0.20 7.22
C ALA A 105 -5.19 0.39 6.40
N LEU A 106 -5.38 1.59 5.82
CA LEU A 106 -4.31 2.31 5.12
C LEU A 106 -3.17 2.72 6.04
N GLN A 107 -3.46 3.10 7.29
CA GLN A 107 -2.46 3.47 8.29
C GLN A 107 -1.73 2.27 8.90
N GLU A 108 -2.35 1.09 8.86
CA GLU A 108 -1.70 -0.18 9.25
C GLU A 108 -0.72 -0.65 8.17
N THR A 109 -1.04 -0.45 6.89
CA THR A 109 -0.15 -0.82 5.78
C THR A 109 0.92 0.24 5.48
N PHE A 110 0.56 1.52 5.55
CA PHE A 110 1.44 2.63 5.20
C PHE A 110 1.73 3.52 6.41
N ALA A 111 2.97 4.00 6.49
CA ALA A 111 3.41 4.88 7.57
C ALA A 111 2.57 6.17 7.69
N ASP A 112 2.19 6.77 6.56
CA ASP A 112 1.50 8.07 6.48
C ASP A 112 0.69 8.15 5.16
N ALA A 113 -0.48 8.80 5.20
CA ALA A 113 -1.35 8.96 4.04
C ALA A 113 -0.69 9.75 2.89
N ARG A 114 0.20 10.71 3.23
CA ARG A 114 0.98 11.50 2.27
C ARG A 114 1.96 10.66 1.46
N VAL A 115 2.26 9.44 1.90
CA VAL A 115 3.08 8.46 1.16
C VAL A 115 2.18 7.46 0.44
N ALA A 116 1.13 6.99 1.12
CA ALA A 116 0.22 5.96 0.59
C ALA A 116 -0.45 6.37 -0.73
N ALA A 117 -1.06 7.56 -0.78
CA ALA A 117 -1.80 7.99 -1.96
C ALA A 117 -0.89 8.16 -3.20
N PRO A 118 0.26 8.86 -3.14
CA PRO A 118 1.16 8.94 -4.29
C PRO A 118 1.70 7.58 -4.73
N TYR A 119 2.09 6.71 -3.79
CA TYR A 119 2.56 5.37 -4.10
C TYR A 119 1.50 4.54 -4.83
N LEU A 120 0.28 4.49 -4.29
CA LEU A 120 -0.81 3.76 -4.92
C LEU A 120 -1.23 4.35 -6.27
N ALA A 121 -1.14 5.68 -6.44
CA ALA A 121 -1.41 6.34 -7.71
C ALA A 121 -0.37 5.95 -8.79
N GLY A 122 0.91 5.93 -8.43
CA GLY A 122 1.97 5.45 -9.31
C GLY A 122 1.78 3.97 -9.67
N TYR A 123 1.41 3.16 -8.69
CA TYR A 123 1.11 1.75 -8.91
C TYR A 123 -0.03 1.55 -9.91
N ALA A 124 -1.16 2.21 -9.69
CA ALA A 124 -2.32 2.14 -10.58
C ALA A 124 -1.97 2.61 -12.01
N ARG A 125 -1.18 3.69 -12.13
CA ARG A 125 -0.72 4.20 -13.43
C ARG A 125 0.17 3.20 -14.18
N ALA A 126 1.02 2.47 -13.48
CA ALA A 126 1.82 1.42 -14.10
C ALA A 126 0.92 0.30 -14.62
N LEU A 127 -0.11 -0.11 -13.89
CA LEU A 127 -1.05 -1.14 -14.33
C LEU A 127 -1.88 -0.68 -15.56
N GLN A 128 -2.30 0.59 -15.57
CA GLN A 128 -2.97 1.22 -16.70
C GLN A 128 -2.70 2.74 -16.72
N THR A 129 -2.09 3.24 -17.81
CA THR A 129 -1.56 4.61 -17.89
C THR A 129 -2.57 5.71 -17.59
N ASP A 130 -3.84 5.50 -17.92
CA ASP A 130 -4.94 6.45 -17.73
C ASP A 130 -5.78 6.16 -16.48
N ALA A 131 -5.32 5.26 -15.59
CA ALA A 131 -5.92 5.09 -14.28
C ALA A 131 -5.77 6.37 -13.45
N VAL A 132 -6.86 6.76 -12.80
CA VAL A 132 -6.92 7.95 -11.94
C VAL A 132 -7.12 7.51 -10.50
N LEU A 133 -6.36 8.13 -9.60
CA LEU A 133 -6.59 8.05 -8.16
C LEU A 133 -7.15 9.38 -7.68
N VAL A 134 -8.26 9.33 -6.95
CA VAL A 134 -8.84 10.48 -6.25
C VAL A 134 -8.80 10.19 -4.76
N ASP A 135 -8.24 11.10 -3.98
CA ASP A 135 -8.33 11.08 -2.52
C ASP A 135 -9.35 12.14 -2.10
N ASP A 136 -10.46 11.69 -1.50
CA ASP A 136 -11.50 12.55 -0.94
C ASP A 136 -11.62 12.29 0.55
N ALA A 137 -11.07 13.19 1.36
CA ALA A 137 -11.10 13.14 2.83
C ALA A 137 -10.66 11.78 3.42
N GLY A 138 -9.63 11.14 2.85
CA GLY A 138 -9.09 9.86 3.32
C GLY A 138 -9.79 8.63 2.73
N ARG A 139 -10.77 8.84 1.85
CA ARG A 139 -11.33 7.79 0.99
C ARG A 139 -10.61 7.83 -0.36
N ILE A 140 -9.85 6.77 -0.64
CA ILE A 140 -9.12 6.64 -1.90
C ILE A 140 -10.02 5.94 -2.90
N THR A 141 -10.15 6.50 -4.11
CA THR A 141 -10.91 5.90 -5.20
C THR A 141 -10.02 5.78 -6.42
N PHE A 142 -9.81 4.55 -6.89
CA PHE A 142 -9.19 4.26 -8.17
C PHE A 142 -10.27 4.19 -9.24
N ARG A 143 -9.98 4.77 -10.41
CA ARG A 143 -10.79 4.65 -11.60
C ARG A 143 -9.92 4.15 -12.74
N PHE A 144 -10.22 2.95 -13.21
CA PHE A 144 -9.63 2.36 -14.39
C PHE A 144 -10.62 2.52 -15.55
N PRO A 145 -10.33 3.33 -16.57
CA PRO A 145 -11.22 3.50 -17.70
C PRO A 145 -11.34 2.22 -18.53
N PRO A 146 -12.42 2.06 -19.31
CA PRO A 146 -12.62 0.89 -20.15
C PRO A 146 -11.48 0.76 -21.15
N ARG A 147 -10.93 -0.45 -21.27
CA ARG A 147 -9.92 -0.75 -22.27
C ARG A 147 -10.58 -0.76 -23.65
N GLY A 148 -10.08 0.09 -24.56
CA GLY A 148 -10.45 0.02 -25.97
C GLY A 148 -10.28 -1.41 -26.49
N ARG A 149 -11.29 -1.93 -27.18
CA ARG A 149 -11.28 -3.27 -27.80
C ARG A 149 -10.19 -3.40 -28.86
#